data_AF-A0A7X2SS80-F1
#
_entry.id   AF-A0A7X2SS80-F1
#
_cell.length_a   1.000
_cell.length_b   1.000
_cell.length_c   1.000
_cell.angle_alpha   90.00
_cell.angle_beta   90.00
_cell.angle_gamma   90.00
#
_symmetry.space_group_name_H-M   'P 1'
#
loop_
_entity.id
_entity.type
_entity.pdbx_description
1 polymer ?
#
loop_
_entity_poly.entity_id
_entity_poly.type
_entity_poly.pdbx_seq_one_letter_code
_entity_poly.pdbx_strand_id
1 'polypeptide(L)'
;SIYVDENSRGKGLGLQLYKALENLLKKQGILNVNACITDPSKESKYVTKGSILFHEKLGYKYVGTFHNSGYKFNEWFDMSWMEKSLGEHNLNPGKVIEISKLLEKFTFEELIS
;
A
#
# COMPACT_ATOMS: atom_id res chain seq x y z
N SER A 1 -1.90 4.05 -2.94
CA SER A 1 -1.40 4.78 -1.76
C SER A 1 -2.56 5.27 -0.93
N ILE A 2 -2.39 5.34 0.40
CA ILE A 2 -3.43 5.82 1.32
C ILE A 2 -2.82 6.89 2.21
N TYR A 3 -3.56 7.99 2.39
CA TYR A 3 -3.23 9.07 3.30
C TYR A 3 -4.41 9.26 4.24
N VAL A 4 -4.12 9.46 5.52
CA VAL A 4 -5.11 9.71 6.55
C VAL A 4 -4.74 11.03 7.21
N ASP A 5 -5.76 11.84 7.51
CA ASP A 5 -5.60 13.08 8.25
C ASP A 5 -4.81 12.85 9.55
N GLU A 6 -3.98 13.81 9.93
CA GLU A 6 -3.08 13.65 11.09
C GLU A 6 -3.84 13.40 12.39
N ASN A 7 -5.01 14.03 12.55
CA ASN A 7 -5.90 13.88 13.71
C ASN A 7 -6.68 12.56 13.69
N SER A 8 -6.53 11.79 12.61
CA SER A 8 -7.23 10.52 12.36
C SER A 8 -6.28 9.32 12.39
N ARG A 9 -4.98 9.53 12.63
CA ARG A 9 -3.99 8.47 12.82
C ARG A 9 -4.30 7.65 14.09
N GLY A 10 -3.91 6.37 14.08
CA GLY A 10 -4.11 5.46 15.21
C GLY A 10 -5.55 4.96 15.42
N LYS A 11 -6.53 5.44 14.64
CA LYS A 11 -7.96 5.06 14.76
C LYS A 11 -8.37 3.85 13.90
N GLY A 12 -7.41 3.11 13.34
CA GLY A 12 -7.68 1.94 12.49
C GLY A 12 -8.17 2.23 11.07
N LEU A 13 -8.35 3.51 10.68
CA LEU A 13 -8.87 3.89 9.36
C LEU A 13 -7.98 3.42 8.21
N GLY A 14 -6.65 3.57 8.35
CA GLY A 14 -5.70 3.11 7.34
C GLY A 14 -5.82 1.59 7.08
N LEU A 15 -6.05 0.80 8.14
CA LEU A 15 -6.25 -0.65 8.04
C LEU A 15 -7.55 -0.97 7.28
N GLN A 16 -8.64 -0.29 7.59
CA GLN A 16 -9.91 -0.48 6.89
C GLN A 16 -9.79 -0.14 5.39
N LEU A 17 -9.16 0.99 5.07
CA LEU A 17 -8.93 1.41 3.69
C LEU A 17 -8.03 0.42 2.93
N TYR A 18 -6.96 -0.08 3.56
CA TYR A 18 -6.08 -1.08 2.93
C TYR A 18 -6.78 -2.41 2.70
N LYS A 19 -7.60 -2.89 3.66
CA LYS A 19 -8.37 -4.12 3.47
C LYS A 19 -9.34 -4.02 2.29
N ALA A 20 -10.10 -2.92 2.23
CA ALA A 20 -11.00 -2.64 1.13
C ALA A 20 -10.26 -2.59 -0.22
N LEU A 21 -9.14 -1.89 -0.26
CA LEU A 21 -8.30 -1.79 -1.45
C LEU A 21 -7.76 -3.16 -1.89
N GLU A 22 -7.19 -3.94 -0.97
CA GLU A 22 -6.65 -5.27 -1.28
C GLU A 22 -7.74 -6.25 -1.77
N ASN A 23 -8.94 -6.20 -1.17
CA ASN A 23 -10.08 -7.01 -1.62
C ASN A 23 -10.51 -6.65 -3.05
N LEU A 24 -10.61 -5.35 -3.35
CA LEU A 24 -10.92 -4.88 -4.69
C LEU A 24 -9.84 -5.31 -5.70
N LEU A 25 -8.56 -5.10 -5.37
CA LEU A 25 -7.44 -5.46 -6.24
C LEU A 25 -7.39 -6.98 -6.53
N LYS A 26 -7.70 -7.82 -5.54
CA LYS A 26 -7.86 -9.27 -5.75
C LYS A 26 -8.95 -9.58 -6.76
N LYS A 27 -10.13 -8.96 -6.64
CA LYS A 27 -11.24 -9.15 -7.59
C LYS A 27 -10.91 -8.64 -8.99
N GLN A 28 -10.05 -7.62 -9.09
CA GLN A 28 -9.52 -7.16 -10.37
C GLN A 28 -8.47 -8.10 -10.99
N GLY A 29 -8.02 -9.14 -10.28
CA GLY A 29 -6.95 -10.03 -10.74
C GLY A 29 -5.54 -9.45 -10.59
N ILE A 30 -5.36 -8.44 -9.73
CA ILE A 30 -4.03 -7.91 -9.40
C ILE A 30 -3.34 -8.87 -8.43
N LEU A 31 -2.14 -9.31 -8.79
CA LEU A 31 -1.40 -10.31 -8.03
C LEU A 31 -0.46 -9.73 -6.99
N ASN A 32 0.09 -8.54 -7.21
CA ASN A 32 1.02 -7.88 -6.29
C ASN A 32 0.62 -6.44 -6.00
N VAL A 33 0.84 -6.03 -4.76
CA VAL A 33 0.77 -4.63 -4.34
C VAL A 33 2.11 -4.22 -3.78
N ASN A 34 2.59 -3.08 -4.25
CA ASN A 34 3.84 -2.49 -3.82
C ASN A 34 3.59 -1.18 -3.07
N ALA A 35 4.30 -0.99 -1.97
CA ALA A 35 4.32 0.23 -1.19
C ALA A 35 5.69 0.89 -1.34
N CYS A 36 5.70 2.09 -1.91
CA CYS A 36 6.86 2.96 -1.97
C CYS A 36 6.75 3.98 -0.84
N ILE A 37 7.65 3.88 0.14
CA ILE A 37 7.53 4.58 1.42
C ILE A 37 8.76 5.46 1.62
N THR A 38 8.56 6.74 1.90
CA THR A 38 9.64 7.62 2.36
C THR A 38 10.12 7.14 3.72
N ASP A 39 11.42 6.89 3.81
CA ASP A 39 12.06 6.33 4.97
C ASP A 39 13.04 7.34 5.60
N PRO A 40 12.83 7.77 6.86
CA PRO A 40 13.78 8.65 7.53
C PRO A 40 15.07 7.89 7.84
N SER A 41 16.18 8.29 7.22
CA SER A 41 17.53 7.75 7.49
C SER A 41 18.04 8.09 8.90
N LYS A 42 17.45 9.13 9.51
CA LYS A 42 17.64 9.60 10.89
C LYS A 42 16.31 10.17 11.40
N GLU A 43 16.18 10.42 12.70
CA GLU A 43 14.98 11.06 13.25
C GLU A 43 14.62 12.34 12.48
N SER A 44 13.37 12.42 12.04
CA SER A 44 12.81 13.55 11.31
C SER A 44 11.46 13.92 11.90
N LYS A 45 11.20 15.22 12.03
CA LYS A 45 9.88 15.71 12.45
C LYS A 45 8.81 15.61 11.35
N TYR A 46 9.23 15.35 10.10
CA TYR A 46 8.34 15.31 8.94
C TYR A 46 7.89 13.91 8.57
N VAL A 47 8.72 12.90 8.85
CA VAL A 47 8.48 11.51 8.43
C VAL A 47 8.84 10.58 9.59
N THR A 48 7.98 9.60 9.84
CA THR A 48 8.21 8.55 10.85
C THR A 48 8.26 7.18 10.18
N LYS A 49 8.80 6.17 10.88
CA LYS A 49 8.75 4.76 10.46
C LYS A 49 7.33 4.16 10.51
N GLY A 50 6.31 4.94 10.85
CA GLY A 50 4.94 4.46 11.07
C GLY A 50 4.32 3.76 9.85
N SER A 51 4.61 4.23 8.63
CA SER A 51 4.11 3.59 7.41
C SER A 51 4.76 2.22 7.16
N ILE A 52 6.07 2.08 7.42
CA ILE A 52 6.78 0.80 7.29
C ILE A 52 6.17 -0.23 8.26
N LEU A 53 6.10 0.12 9.55
CA LEU A 53 5.53 -0.75 10.58
C LEU A 53 4.06 -1.11 10.29
N PHE A 54 3.30 -0.18 9.71
CA PHE A 54 1.92 -0.42 9.30
C PHE A 54 1.84 -1.48 8.18
N HIS A 55 2.68 -1.37 7.15
CA HIS A 55 2.72 -2.34 6.05
C HIS A 55 3.25 -3.71 6.51
N GLU A 56 4.27 -3.76 7.38
CA GLU A 56 4.76 -5.01 7.98
C GLU A 56 3.64 -5.75 8.71
N LYS A 57 2.85 -5.04 9.53
CA LYS A 57 1.69 -5.62 10.23
C LYS A 57 0.60 -6.13 9.28
N LEU A 58 0.52 -5.58 8.08
CA LEU A 58 -0.38 -6.04 7.01
C LEU A 58 0.17 -7.23 6.22
N GLY A 59 1.39 -7.69 6.52
CA GLY A 59 2.03 -8.81 5.84
C GLY A 59 2.79 -8.41 4.57
N TYR A 60 3.09 -7.13 4.39
CA TYR A 60 4.04 -6.71 3.34
C TYR A 60 5.46 -7.08 3.76
N LYS A 61 6.27 -7.47 2.79
CA LYS A 61 7.66 -7.84 2.95
C LYS A 61 8.54 -6.74 2.39
N TYR A 62 9.66 -6.47 3.06
CA TYR A 62 10.67 -5.55 2.56
C TYR A 62 11.32 -6.08 1.27
N VAL A 63 11.51 -5.20 0.29
CA VAL A 63 12.15 -5.51 -0.99
C VAL A 63 13.53 -4.85 -1.10
N GLY A 64 13.63 -3.57 -0.76
CA GLY A 64 14.87 -2.82 -0.90
C GLY A 64 14.71 -1.34 -0.55
N THR A 65 15.84 -0.64 -0.43
CA THR A 65 15.89 0.79 -0.11
C THR A 65 16.80 1.51 -1.09
N PHE A 66 16.33 2.65 -1.60
CA PHE A 66 17.16 3.62 -2.30
C PHE A 66 17.62 4.69 -1.30
N HIS A 67 18.94 4.74 -1.07
CA HIS A 67 19.54 5.64 -0.08
C HIS A 67 19.69 7.07 -0.62
N ASN A 68 19.40 8.07 0.23
CA ASN A 68 19.47 9.50 -0.10
C ASN A 68 18.80 9.83 -1.45
N SER A 69 17.64 9.23 -1.69
CA SER A 69 16.94 9.28 -2.98
C SER A 69 16.02 10.49 -3.12
N GLY A 70 15.69 11.18 -2.02
CA GLY A 70 14.93 12.42 -2.04
C GLY A 70 15.52 13.48 -1.12
N TYR A 71 15.53 14.73 -1.57
CA TYR A 71 15.91 15.88 -0.75
C TYR A 71 14.72 16.84 -0.58
N LYS A 72 14.30 17.07 0.66
CA LYS A 72 13.18 17.98 0.98
C LYS A 72 13.32 18.52 2.40
N PHE A 73 12.82 19.72 2.67
CA PHE A 73 12.91 20.34 4.02
C PHE A 73 14.34 20.40 4.58
N ASN A 74 15.33 20.58 3.71
CA ASN A 74 16.75 20.54 4.02
C ASN A 74 17.25 19.21 4.61
N GLU A 75 16.54 18.12 4.36
CA GLU A 75 16.84 16.76 4.80
C GLU A 75 16.88 15.79 3.61
N TRP A 76 17.82 14.83 3.67
CA TRP A 76 17.85 13.69 2.77
C TRP A 76 17.00 12.56 3.34
N PHE A 77 16.23 11.91 2.47
CA PHE A 77 15.38 10.78 2.79
C PHE A 77 15.74 9.58 1.94
N ASP A 78 15.60 8.41 2.56
CA ASP A 78 15.63 7.14 1.86
C ASP A 78 14.23 6.82 1.31
N MET A 79 14.16 5.86 0.40
CA MET A 79 12.91 5.35 -0.17
C MET A 79 12.90 3.84 -0.07
N SER A 80 12.05 3.30 0.79
CA SER A 80 11.91 1.87 1.04
C SER A 80 10.74 1.31 0.23
N TRP A 81 10.98 0.21 -0.47
CA TRP A 81 9.97 -0.57 -1.17
C TRP A 81 9.60 -1.81 -0.35
N MET A 82 8.29 -2.04 -0.28
CA MET A 82 7.72 -3.24 0.31
C MET A 82 6.68 -3.83 -0.66
N GLU A 83 6.48 -5.14 -0.61
CA GLU A 83 5.54 -5.84 -1.49
C GLU A 83 4.65 -6.82 -0.73
N LYS A 84 3.47 -7.10 -1.29
CA LYS A 84 2.59 -8.16 -0.80
C LYS A 84 1.95 -8.88 -1.99
N SER A 85 2.04 -10.21 -1.97
CA SER A 85 1.31 -11.08 -2.89
C SER A 85 -0.15 -11.17 -2.46
N LEU A 86 -1.06 -10.86 -3.38
CA LEU A 86 -2.50 -10.97 -3.23
C LEU A 86 -3.08 -12.23 -3.90
N GLY A 87 -2.35 -12.83 -4.84
CA GLY A 87 -2.70 -14.07 -5.53
C GLY A 87 -1.48 -14.84 -6.00
N GLU A 88 -1.69 -15.97 -6.68
CA GLU A 88 -0.63 -16.83 -7.20
C GLU A 88 -0.07 -16.33 -8.54
N HIS A 89 1.26 -16.40 -8.69
CA HIS A 89 1.95 -16.08 -9.94
C HIS A 89 2.08 -17.35 -10.78
N ASN A 90 1.09 -17.58 -11.65
CA ASN A 90 1.14 -18.66 -12.63
C ASN A 90 1.48 -18.14 -14.04
N LEU A 91 1.69 -19.04 -15.00
CA LEU A 91 2.10 -18.71 -16.37
C LEU A 91 1.02 -17.95 -17.17
N ASN A 92 -0.23 -17.92 -16.71
CA ASN A 92 -1.34 -17.26 -17.38
C ASN A 92 -2.26 -16.57 -16.37
N PRO A 93 -1.84 -15.41 -15.81
CA PRO A 93 -2.51 -14.75 -14.69
C PRO A 93 -3.88 -14.14 -15.02
N GLY A 94 -4.38 -14.32 -16.25
CA GLY A 94 -5.59 -13.68 -16.73
C GLY A 94 -5.37 -12.19 -17.03
N LYS A 95 -6.44 -11.51 -17.47
CA LYS A 95 -6.43 -10.06 -17.69
C LYS A 95 -6.96 -9.35 -16.45
N VAL A 96 -6.37 -8.19 -16.14
CA VAL A 96 -6.90 -7.30 -15.12
C VAL A 96 -8.30 -6.84 -15.52
N ILE A 97 -9.24 -6.90 -14.57
CA ILE A 97 -10.63 -6.47 -14.75
C ILE A 97 -10.74 -5.01 -14.29
N GLU A 98 -11.33 -4.17 -15.13
CA GLU A 98 -11.65 -2.78 -14.79
C GLU A 98 -12.71 -2.72 -13.69
N ILE A 99 -12.59 -1.74 -12.78
CA ILE A 99 -13.55 -1.56 -11.68
C ILE A 99 -14.97 -1.34 -12.20
N SER A 100 -15.14 -0.59 -13.29
CA SER A 100 -16.45 -0.38 -13.94
C SER A 100 -17.15 -1.69 -14.29
N LYS A 101 -16.41 -2.64 -14.86
CA LYS A 101 -16.92 -3.98 -15.23
C LYS A 101 -17.21 -4.86 -14.02
N LEU A 102 -16.51 -4.64 -12.90
CA LEU A 102 -16.84 -5.31 -11.65
C LEU A 102 -18.14 -4.76 -11.06
N LEU A 103 -18.36 -3.45 -11.15
CA LEU A 103 -19.58 -2.78 -10.67
C LEU A 103 -20.84 -3.13 -11.48
N GLU A 104 -20.68 -3.66 -12.70
CA GLU A 104 -21.81 -4.27 -13.44
C GLU A 104 -22.30 -5.59 -12.82
N LYS A 105 -21.49 -6.22 -11.95
CA LYS A 105 -21.74 -7.57 -11.40
C LYS A 105 -21.84 -7.61 -9.88
N PHE A 106 -21.24 -6.65 -9.19
CA PHE A 106 -21.16 -6.59 -7.73
C PHE A 106 -21.52 -5.19 -7.25
N THR A 107 -22.11 -5.10 -6.06
CA THR A 107 -22.28 -3.80 -5.38
C THR A 107 -20.94 -3.27 -4.89
N PHE A 108 -20.88 -1.97 -4.58
CA PHE A 108 -19.65 -1.38 -4.04
C PHE A 108 -19.27 -2.03 -2.71
N GLU A 109 -20.25 -2.30 -1.84
CA GLU A 109 -20.07 -2.97 -0.56
C GLU A 109 -19.48 -4.37 -0.74
N GLU A 110 -19.95 -5.15 -1.71
CA GLU A 110 -19.43 -6.49 -2.03
C GLU A 110 -18.00 -6.47 -2.58
N LEU A 111 -17.56 -5.36 -3.18
CA LEU A 111 -16.21 -5.21 -3.68
C LEU A 111 -15.20 -4.88 -2.58
N ILE A 112 -15.62 -4.12 -1.57
CA ILE A 112 -14.74 -3.65 -0.48
C ILE A 112 -14.79 -4.50 0.79
N SER A 113 -15.78 -5.39 0.92
CA SER A 113 -15.92 -6.35 2.03
C SER A 113 -15.08 -7.61 1.80
#